data_AF-A0A4X1T6K4-F1
#
_entry.id   AF-A0A4X1T6K4-F1
#
_cell.length_a   1.000
_cell.length_b   1.000
_cell.length_c   1.000
_cell.angle_alpha   90.00
_cell.angle_beta   90.00
_cell.angle_gamma   90.00
#
_symmetry.space_group_name_H-M   'P 1'
#
loop_
_entity.id
_entity.type
_entity.pdbx_description
1 polymer ?
#
loop_
_entity_poly.entity_id
_entity_poly.type
_entity_poly.pdbx_seq_one_letter_code
_entity_poly.pdbx_strand_id
1 'polypeptide(L)'
;MLEPEAAPPVRKRRRVEDAKVGPKQPWAPVEVLIDLCLKEGTPDQSLTYLLKKVKQRRGLLQLCCQKLKIFAMPMHNIKKILKMVQLESVQDLEVNCMWKLATLGRFAPHLGQMGSLRRLLLSHIHMTPQELYLDSISFLEGRLDQVLRCLKMPLETLSITNCLISESDLMHLSQCPSISQLKDLGLNGVNLTSMSSRPLQVLIERASATLQDLDLDECGIMDSQFSALLPALSCCSQLTTFSFCGNPISMAVLESLLHHTVGLSKLSHVLYPAPLESYEDVRGTLHLGCLAQLHTWMKQMLQESGRPGMVWFSANPCPHCGDWTFYDPEPILCPCYMPV
;
A
#
# COMPACT_ATOMS: atom_id res chain seq x y z
N MET A 1 12.50 33.82 -93.21
CA MET A 1 12.66 32.36 -93.40
C MET A 1 14.09 32.00 -93.05
N LEU A 2 14.29 31.21 -91.99
CA LEU A 2 15.26 30.10 -91.83
C LEU A 2 15.39 29.81 -90.33
N GLU A 3 15.11 28.56 -89.98
CA GLU A 3 14.97 27.97 -88.65
C GLU A 3 16.27 27.93 -87.82
N PRO A 4 16.20 27.71 -86.49
CA PRO A 4 17.35 27.68 -85.59
C PRO A 4 17.96 26.28 -85.39
N GLU A 5 19.26 26.22 -85.12
CA GLU A 5 19.99 24.99 -84.76
C GLU A 5 20.37 25.02 -83.26
N ALA A 6 20.15 23.89 -82.57
CA ALA A 6 20.29 23.75 -81.11
C ALA A 6 21.68 23.26 -80.67
N ALA A 7 22.12 23.64 -79.47
CA ALA A 7 23.27 23.04 -78.78
C ALA A 7 23.01 22.86 -77.25
N PRO A 8 23.64 21.87 -76.58
CA PRO A 8 23.14 21.25 -75.33
C PRO A 8 23.83 21.74 -74.03
N PRO A 9 23.35 21.34 -72.81
CA PRO A 9 23.78 21.92 -71.54
C PRO A 9 24.80 21.08 -70.74
N VAL A 10 25.68 21.73 -69.96
CA VAL A 10 26.59 21.08 -68.96
C VAL A 10 26.65 21.85 -67.63
N ARG A 11 26.80 21.10 -66.54
CA ARG A 11 26.57 21.42 -65.12
C ARG A 11 27.77 22.02 -64.33
N LYS A 12 27.40 22.86 -63.34
CA LYS A 12 27.90 23.06 -61.94
C LYS A 12 29.35 23.53 -61.64
N ARG A 13 29.45 24.54 -60.75
CA ARG A 13 30.50 24.67 -59.71
C ARG A 13 29.96 25.32 -58.41
N ARG A 14 30.47 24.85 -57.26
CA ARG A 14 30.37 25.43 -55.89
C ARG A 14 31.81 25.58 -55.33
N ARG A 15 32.08 26.62 -54.53
CA ARG A 15 33.22 26.81 -53.57
C ARG A 15 32.88 28.02 -52.65
N VAL A 16 33.40 28.27 -51.43
CA VAL A 16 34.26 27.64 -50.37
C VAL A 16 34.22 28.61 -49.15
N GLU A 17 34.47 28.12 -47.91
CA GLU A 17 35.24 28.79 -46.81
C GLU A 17 35.38 27.76 -45.64
N ASP A 18 36.55 27.15 -45.37
CA ASP A 18 37.71 27.52 -44.49
C ASP A 18 37.38 27.58 -42.97
N ALA A 19 38.13 27.09 -41.97
CA ALA A 19 39.35 26.26 -41.81
C ALA A 19 39.47 25.76 -40.32
N LYS A 20 40.40 24.82 -40.05
CA LYS A 20 40.63 23.93 -38.86
C LYS A 20 41.30 24.56 -37.60
N VAL A 21 41.19 23.90 -36.41
CA VAL A 21 42.27 23.69 -35.36
C VAL A 21 42.01 22.41 -34.50
N GLY A 22 43.07 21.67 -34.09
CA GLY A 22 43.08 20.35 -33.42
C GLY A 22 43.05 20.27 -31.85
N PRO A 23 43.32 19.09 -31.21
CA PRO A 23 42.66 18.62 -29.96
C PRO A 23 43.48 18.75 -28.63
N LYS A 24 42.80 18.77 -27.45
CA LYS A 24 43.40 18.78 -26.08
C LYS A 24 42.76 17.71 -25.16
N GLN A 25 43.57 16.99 -24.36
CA GLN A 25 43.16 15.93 -23.40
C GLN A 25 42.35 16.46 -22.17
N PRO A 26 41.46 15.65 -21.55
CA PRO A 26 40.41 16.14 -20.67
C PRO A 26 40.80 16.16 -19.17
N TRP A 27 40.44 17.24 -18.47
CA TRP A 27 40.61 17.42 -17.03
C TRP A 27 39.55 16.61 -16.27
N ALA A 28 39.91 16.02 -15.13
CA ALA A 28 38.96 15.32 -14.26
C ALA A 28 37.92 16.32 -13.67
N PRO A 29 36.63 15.92 -13.52
CA PRO A 29 35.60 16.82 -13.02
C PRO A 29 35.88 17.25 -11.58
N VAL A 30 35.64 18.53 -11.27
CA VAL A 30 35.71 19.06 -9.92
C VAL A 30 34.41 18.72 -9.18
N GLU A 31 34.52 18.00 -8.06
CA GLU A 31 33.39 17.63 -7.22
C GLU A 31 33.06 18.73 -6.21
N VAL A 32 31.77 19.04 -6.09
CA VAL A 32 31.23 20.02 -5.14
C VAL A 32 30.23 19.30 -4.26
N LEU A 33 30.52 19.23 -2.96
CA LEU A 33 29.67 18.56 -1.99
C LEU A 33 28.74 19.56 -1.30
N ILE A 34 27.43 19.30 -1.29
CA ILE A 34 26.43 20.13 -0.62
C ILE A 34 25.23 19.31 -0.13
N ASP A 35 24.74 19.60 1.07
CA ASP A 35 23.48 19.03 1.55
C ASP A 35 22.30 19.90 1.11
N LEU A 36 21.21 19.25 0.69
CA LEU A 36 20.07 19.91 0.05
C LEU A 36 18.81 19.77 0.87
N CYS A 37 18.10 20.88 1.07
CA CYS A 37 16.79 20.91 1.69
C CYS A 37 15.79 21.60 0.76
N LEU A 38 14.88 20.81 0.19
CA LEU A 38 13.92 21.21 -0.82
C LEU A 38 12.57 21.50 -0.15
N LYS A 39 12.34 22.77 0.18
CA LYS A 39 11.11 23.24 0.83
C LYS A 39 10.07 23.74 -0.20
N GLU A 40 8.87 24.06 0.25
CA GLU A 40 7.82 24.63 -0.58
C GLU A 40 8.27 25.96 -1.22
N GLY A 41 8.02 26.12 -2.52
CA GLY A 41 8.43 27.31 -3.30
C GLY A 41 9.65 27.10 -4.21
N THR A 42 10.25 28.22 -4.66
CA THR A 42 11.43 28.20 -5.54
C THR A 42 12.73 28.07 -4.75
N PRO A 43 13.78 27.43 -5.30
CA PRO A 43 15.09 27.37 -4.66
C PRO A 43 15.63 28.76 -4.29
N ASP A 44 16.37 28.87 -3.20
CA ASP A 44 16.98 30.14 -2.81
C ASP A 44 18.00 30.64 -3.86
N GLN A 45 18.41 31.90 -3.73
CA GLN A 45 19.30 32.57 -4.70
C GLN A 45 20.66 31.87 -4.82
N SER A 46 21.18 31.35 -3.71
CA SER A 46 22.48 30.69 -3.62
C SER A 46 22.46 29.33 -4.33
N LEU A 47 21.46 28.50 -4.04
CA LEU A 47 21.21 27.23 -4.68
C LEU A 47 20.91 27.40 -6.17
N THR A 48 20.12 28.43 -6.53
CA THR A 48 19.82 28.76 -7.93
C THR A 48 21.07 29.13 -8.72
N TYR A 49 21.97 29.94 -8.13
CA TYR A 49 23.24 30.30 -8.74
C TYR A 49 24.14 29.08 -8.97
N LEU A 50 24.27 28.22 -7.95
CA LEU A 50 25.06 26.99 -8.00
C LEU A 50 24.57 26.05 -9.11
N LEU A 51 23.26 25.79 -9.16
CA LEU A 51 22.65 24.95 -10.20
C LEU A 51 22.90 25.53 -11.60
N LYS A 52 22.79 26.85 -11.77
CA LYS A 52 23.09 27.50 -13.06
C LYS A 52 24.55 27.31 -13.50
N LYS A 53 25.50 27.42 -12.56
CA LYS A 53 26.93 27.18 -12.80
C LYS A 53 27.25 25.73 -13.18
N VAL A 54 26.66 24.76 -12.48
CA VAL A 54 26.81 23.32 -12.79
C VAL A 54 26.27 23.03 -14.20
N LYS A 55 25.14 23.64 -14.57
CA LYS A 55 24.57 23.51 -15.92
C LYS A 55 25.48 24.04 -17.01
N GLN A 56 26.13 25.18 -16.78
CA GLN A 56 27.00 25.83 -17.76
C GLN A 56 28.34 25.10 -17.97
N ARG A 57 28.83 24.39 -16.96
CA ARG A 57 30.10 23.67 -16.99
C ARG A 57 29.90 22.15 -16.88
N ARG A 58 28.94 21.63 -17.64
CA ARG A 58 28.55 20.22 -17.62
C ARG A 58 29.75 19.32 -17.99
N GLY A 59 30.04 18.33 -17.15
CA GLY A 59 31.17 17.41 -17.32
C GLY A 59 32.49 17.88 -16.69
N LEU A 60 32.57 19.13 -16.22
CA LEU A 60 33.73 19.66 -15.49
C LEU A 60 33.41 19.95 -14.02
N LEU A 61 32.13 20.11 -13.68
CA LEU A 61 31.65 20.29 -12.31
C LEU A 61 30.58 19.24 -12.02
N GLN A 62 30.78 18.53 -10.92
CA GLN A 62 29.92 17.43 -10.47
C GLN A 62 29.38 17.76 -9.09
N LEU A 63 28.06 17.78 -8.96
CA LEU A 63 27.40 18.16 -7.71
C LEU A 63 27.04 16.90 -6.93
N CYS A 64 27.70 16.71 -5.79
CA CYS A 64 27.47 15.61 -4.88
C CYS A 64 26.60 16.09 -3.71
N CYS A 65 25.69 15.25 -3.24
CA CYS A 65 24.80 15.57 -2.12
C CYS A 65 24.74 14.37 -1.21
N GLN A 66 25.13 14.52 0.06
CA GLN A 66 25.08 13.42 1.01
C GLN A 66 23.73 13.35 1.73
N LYS A 67 23.14 14.50 2.10
CA LYS A 67 21.83 14.58 2.75
C LYS A 67 20.83 15.39 1.95
N LEU A 68 19.71 14.77 1.62
CA LEU A 68 18.62 15.36 0.85
C LEU A 68 17.34 15.32 1.66
N LYS A 69 16.78 16.48 2.00
CA LYS A 69 15.46 16.58 2.62
C LYS A 69 14.46 17.23 1.66
N ILE A 70 13.22 16.75 1.67
CA ILE A 70 12.16 17.20 0.77
C ILE A 70 10.88 17.44 1.58
N PHE A 71 10.40 18.68 1.54
CA PHE A 71 9.24 19.17 2.25
C PHE A 71 8.33 19.94 1.27
N ALA A 72 7.22 19.33 0.84
CA ALA A 72 6.18 19.91 -0.01
C ALA A 72 6.62 20.53 -1.37
N MET A 73 7.88 20.38 -1.80
CA MET A 73 8.34 20.90 -3.09
C MET A 73 7.66 20.16 -4.27
N PRO A 74 7.22 20.87 -5.32
CA PRO A 74 6.63 20.22 -6.50
C PRO A 74 7.59 19.27 -7.21
N MET A 75 7.11 18.08 -7.57
CA MET A 75 7.91 17.00 -8.18
C MET A 75 8.68 17.42 -9.44
N HIS A 76 8.12 18.32 -10.26
CA HIS A 76 8.80 18.81 -11.47
C HIS A 76 10.07 19.62 -11.15
N ASN A 77 10.09 20.30 -10.00
CA ASN A 77 11.27 21.04 -9.53
C ASN A 77 12.29 20.08 -8.93
N ILE A 78 11.83 19.15 -8.08
CA ILE A 78 12.68 18.09 -7.54
C ILE A 78 13.40 17.35 -8.68
N LYS A 79 12.66 16.90 -9.70
CA LYS A 79 13.24 16.22 -10.87
C LYS A 79 14.29 17.05 -11.60
N LYS A 80 14.10 18.37 -11.75
CA LYS A 80 15.09 19.25 -12.38
C LYS A 80 16.37 19.31 -11.56
N ILE A 81 16.25 19.42 -10.25
CA ILE A 81 17.39 19.48 -9.33
C ILE A 81 18.14 18.15 -9.30
N LEU A 82 17.42 17.03 -9.15
CA LEU A 82 18.00 15.68 -9.09
C LEU A 82 18.75 15.27 -10.36
N LYS A 83 18.39 15.80 -11.54
CA LYS A 83 19.15 15.59 -12.78
C LYS A 83 20.54 16.24 -12.78
N MET A 84 20.78 17.17 -11.87
CA MET A 84 22.01 17.95 -11.78
C MET A 84 22.87 17.52 -10.60
N VAL A 85 22.32 16.66 -9.74
CA VAL A 85 22.99 16.06 -8.58
C VAL A 85 23.39 14.64 -8.94
N GLN A 86 24.57 14.20 -8.51
CA GLN A 86 24.97 12.81 -8.60
C GLN A 86 24.20 11.99 -7.55
N LEU A 87 23.12 11.34 -7.98
CA LEU A 87 22.21 10.62 -7.07
C LEU A 87 22.89 9.47 -6.32
N GLU A 88 23.90 8.84 -6.91
CA GLU A 88 24.71 7.81 -6.25
C GLU A 88 25.44 8.34 -5.00
N SER A 89 25.68 9.64 -4.89
CA SER A 89 26.35 10.24 -3.72
C SER A 89 25.42 10.45 -2.52
N VAL A 90 24.09 10.31 -2.71
CA VAL A 90 23.09 10.51 -1.65
C VAL A 90 23.10 9.35 -0.68
N GLN A 91 23.29 9.68 0.59
CA GLN A 91 23.37 8.72 1.69
C GLN A 91 22.17 8.84 2.64
N ASP A 92 21.53 10.01 2.75
CA ASP A 92 20.36 10.24 3.61
C ASP A 92 19.27 10.99 2.83
N LEU A 93 18.07 10.41 2.76
CA LEU A 93 16.90 10.97 2.10
C LEU A 93 15.72 11.05 3.06
N GLU A 94 15.21 12.25 3.28
CA GLU A 94 14.00 12.51 4.06
C GLU A 94 12.94 13.14 3.16
N VAL A 95 11.79 12.47 3.00
CA VAL A 95 10.62 12.97 2.27
C VAL A 95 9.48 13.09 3.26
N ASN A 96 9.26 14.31 3.73
CA ASN A 96 8.18 14.62 4.64
C ASN A 96 7.14 15.44 3.86
N CYS A 97 6.28 14.71 3.15
CA CYS A 97 5.34 15.27 2.17
C CYS A 97 4.12 14.34 2.05
N MET A 98 2.92 14.89 1.84
CA MET A 98 1.73 14.12 1.45
C MET A 98 1.80 13.70 -0.03
N TRP A 99 2.79 12.88 -0.39
CA TRP A 99 2.95 12.38 -1.75
C TRP A 99 2.02 11.21 -2.03
N LYS A 100 1.09 11.43 -2.96
CA LYS A 100 0.42 10.34 -3.69
C LYS A 100 1.51 9.46 -4.38
N LEU A 101 1.37 8.13 -4.55
CA LEU A 101 2.35 7.31 -5.32
C LEU A 101 2.48 7.82 -6.72
N ALA A 102 1.47 8.43 -7.34
CA ALA A 102 1.73 8.99 -8.66
C ALA A 102 2.98 9.88 -8.60
N THR A 103 3.18 10.57 -7.47
CA THR A 103 4.42 11.27 -7.11
C THR A 103 5.54 10.33 -6.61
N LEU A 104 5.28 9.38 -5.70
CA LEU A 104 6.32 8.43 -5.23
C LEU A 104 6.89 7.55 -6.36
N GLY A 105 6.06 6.96 -7.20
CA GLY A 105 6.41 6.23 -8.42
C GLY A 105 7.07 7.12 -9.48
N ARG A 106 6.73 8.41 -9.59
CA ARG A 106 7.54 9.37 -10.40
C ARG A 106 8.91 9.63 -9.78
N PHE A 107 9.04 9.49 -8.46
CA PHE A 107 10.28 9.61 -7.72
C PHE A 107 11.09 8.29 -7.68
N ALA A 108 10.44 7.14 -7.78
CA ALA A 108 11.02 5.80 -7.64
C ALA A 108 12.22 5.53 -8.58
N PRO A 109 12.23 5.97 -9.85
CA PRO A 109 13.41 5.83 -10.71
C PRO A 109 14.62 6.61 -10.20
N HIS A 110 14.41 7.69 -9.45
CA HIS A 110 15.45 8.53 -8.89
C HIS A 110 15.95 7.92 -7.58
N LEU A 111 15.03 7.38 -6.78
CA LEU A 111 15.37 6.56 -5.61
C LEU A 111 16.22 5.34 -6.01
N GLY A 112 15.84 4.64 -7.09
CA GLY A 112 16.61 3.51 -7.62
C GLY A 112 18.00 3.85 -8.15
N GLN A 113 18.29 5.13 -8.40
CA GLN A 113 19.63 5.63 -8.76
C GLN A 113 20.48 6.00 -7.54
N MET A 114 19.90 6.05 -6.33
CA MET A 114 20.63 6.39 -5.10
C MET A 114 21.28 5.14 -4.51
N GLY A 115 22.28 4.59 -5.23
CA GLY A 115 22.94 3.33 -4.86
C GLY A 115 23.68 3.35 -3.52
N SER A 116 24.12 4.53 -3.06
CA SER A 116 24.79 4.70 -1.75
C SER A 116 23.83 5.10 -0.62
N LEU A 117 22.52 5.05 -0.84
CA LEU A 117 21.53 5.47 0.15
C LEU A 117 21.57 4.58 1.38
N ARG A 118 21.84 5.18 2.53
CA ARG A 118 21.93 4.51 3.84
C ARG A 118 20.69 4.75 4.71
N ARG A 119 19.98 5.88 4.51
CA ARG A 119 18.77 6.25 5.27
C ARG A 119 17.68 6.82 4.35
N LEU A 120 16.45 6.28 4.40
CA LEU A 120 15.26 6.78 3.71
C LEU A 120 14.12 6.94 4.72
N LEU A 121 13.59 8.15 4.89
CA LEU A 121 12.47 8.44 5.78
C LEU A 121 11.32 9.05 4.97
N LEU A 122 10.17 8.37 4.88
CA LEU A 122 8.94 8.86 4.27
C LEU A 122 7.94 9.18 5.39
N SER A 123 7.40 10.39 5.47
CA SER A 123 6.44 10.80 6.52
C SER A 123 5.08 11.14 5.90
N HIS A 124 3.97 10.74 6.57
CA HIS A 124 2.62 10.56 6.00
C HIS A 124 2.52 9.40 4.98
N ILE A 125 3.43 8.44 5.16
CA ILE A 125 3.44 7.02 4.81
C ILE A 125 3.97 6.37 6.11
N HIS A 126 3.22 5.54 6.83
CA HIS A 126 3.65 5.02 8.14
C HIS A 126 4.39 3.68 7.97
N MET A 127 5.71 3.69 8.15
CA MET A 127 6.56 2.51 8.07
C MET A 127 7.59 2.53 9.21
N THR A 128 7.42 1.70 10.24
CA THR A 128 8.40 1.47 11.32
C THR A 128 9.22 0.20 10.99
N PRO A 129 10.27 -0.19 11.74
CA PRO A 129 11.16 -1.29 11.35
C PRO A 129 10.48 -2.65 11.10
N GLN A 130 9.23 -2.81 11.55
CA GLN A 130 8.46 -4.04 11.43
C GLN A 130 6.97 -3.78 11.13
N GLU A 131 6.57 -2.52 10.91
CA GLU A 131 5.17 -2.19 10.68
C GLU A 131 5.01 -1.47 9.34
N LEU A 132 4.04 -1.91 8.54
CA LEU A 132 3.69 -1.29 7.28
C LEU A 132 2.20 -0.94 7.29
N TYR A 133 1.90 0.36 7.28
CA TYR A 133 0.53 0.87 7.19
C TYR A 133 0.32 1.53 5.83
N LEU A 134 -0.63 0.98 5.08
CA LEU A 134 -1.08 1.46 3.78
C LEU A 134 -2.56 1.75 3.90
N ASP A 135 -2.93 3.03 3.94
CA ASP A 135 -4.33 3.46 4.04
C ASP A 135 -4.73 4.30 2.83
N SER A 136 -5.85 3.93 2.19
CA SER A 136 -6.50 4.70 1.13
C SER A 136 -5.58 4.97 -0.07
N ILE A 137 -4.74 3.98 -0.38
CA ILE A 137 -3.67 4.05 -1.38
C ILE A 137 -4.20 3.59 -2.74
N SER A 138 -4.77 4.52 -3.50
CA SER A 138 -5.53 4.25 -4.74
C SER A 138 -4.76 3.70 -5.95
N PHE A 139 -3.46 3.54 -5.85
CA PHE A 139 -2.56 3.18 -6.96
C PHE A 139 -1.71 1.95 -6.64
N LEU A 140 -2.00 1.31 -5.50
CA LEU A 140 -1.29 0.15 -5.00
C LEU A 140 -1.56 -1.06 -5.90
N GLU A 141 -2.73 -1.05 -6.55
CA GLU A 141 -3.15 -2.01 -7.57
C GLU A 141 -2.07 -2.24 -8.64
N GLY A 142 -1.62 -3.48 -8.72
CA GLY A 142 -0.56 -3.99 -9.59
C GLY A 142 0.85 -3.51 -9.25
N ARG A 143 1.06 -2.91 -8.07
CA ARG A 143 2.34 -2.28 -7.68
C ARG A 143 2.76 -2.59 -6.25
N LEU A 144 2.00 -3.40 -5.51
CA LEU A 144 2.37 -3.75 -4.15
C LEU A 144 3.73 -4.46 -4.14
N ASP A 145 4.04 -5.24 -5.18
CA ASP A 145 5.35 -5.90 -5.37
C ASP A 145 6.53 -4.93 -5.25
N GLN A 146 6.40 -3.71 -5.77
CA GLN A 146 7.45 -2.69 -5.74
C GLN A 146 7.66 -2.18 -4.32
N VAL A 147 6.58 -2.04 -3.54
CA VAL A 147 6.64 -1.65 -2.12
C VAL A 147 7.23 -2.80 -1.30
N LEU A 148 6.77 -4.02 -1.53
CA LEU A 148 7.23 -5.22 -0.83
C LEU A 148 8.71 -5.51 -1.09
N ARG A 149 9.24 -5.23 -2.29
CA ARG A 149 10.68 -5.35 -2.58
C ARG A 149 11.56 -4.42 -1.75
N CYS A 150 10.99 -3.35 -1.18
CA CYS A 150 11.72 -2.47 -0.27
C CYS A 150 11.81 -3.04 1.15
N LEU A 151 11.00 -4.04 1.48
CA LEU A 151 11.03 -4.70 2.78
C LEU A 151 12.24 -5.64 2.87
N LYS A 152 13.15 -5.33 3.79
CA LYS A 152 14.37 -6.12 4.05
C LYS A 152 14.31 -6.89 5.36
N MET A 153 13.32 -6.58 6.20
CA MET A 153 13.12 -7.18 7.51
C MET A 153 11.76 -7.89 7.56
N PRO A 154 11.60 -8.87 8.45
CA PRO A 154 10.28 -9.41 8.76
C PRO A 154 9.38 -8.31 9.32
N LEU A 155 8.12 -8.32 8.89
CA LEU A 155 7.07 -7.48 9.42
C LEU A 155 6.42 -8.18 10.62
N GLU A 156 6.14 -7.41 11.66
CA GLU A 156 5.26 -7.77 12.77
C GLU A 156 3.85 -7.23 12.55
N THR A 157 3.69 -6.07 11.92
CA THR A 157 2.38 -5.50 11.61
C THR A 157 2.27 -5.15 10.13
N LEU A 158 1.19 -5.58 9.51
CA LEU A 158 0.81 -5.16 8.18
C LEU A 158 -0.66 -4.75 8.20
N SER A 159 -0.92 -3.49 7.90
CA SER A 159 -2.28 -2.99 7.69
C SER A 159 -2.39 -2.39 6.31
N ILE A 160 -3.25 -2.97 5.48
CA ILE A 160 -3.66 -2.45 4.18
C ILE A 160 -5.15 -2.16 4.29
N THR A 161 -5.49 -0.89 4.52
CA THR A 161 -6.86 -0.47 4.79
C THR A 161 -7.40 0.38 3.64
N ASN A 162 -8.63 0.14 3.20
CA ASN A 162 -9.30 0.93 2.16
C ASN A 162 -8.48 1.10 0.87
N CYS A 163 -7.62 0.14 0.54
CA CYS A 163 -6.76 0.17 -0.64
C CYS A 163 -7.34 -0.69 -1.75
N LEU A 164 -7.17 -0.24 -3.00
CA LEU A 164 -7.40 -1.10 -4.16
C LEU A 164 -6.15 -1.95 -4.39
N ILE A 165 -6.30 -3.26 -4.27
CA ILE A 165 -5.28 -4.24 -4.63
C ILE A 165 -5.85 -5.22 -5.66
N SER A 166 -4.99 -5.75 -6.51
CA SER A 166 -5.32 -6.82 -7.45
C SER A 166 -5.05 -8.19 -6.84
N GLU A 167 -5.58 -9.24 -7.45
CA GLU A 167 -5.22 -10.62 -7.07
C GLU A 167 -3.70 -10.86 -7.16
N SER A 168 -3.02 -10.23 -8.13
CA SER A 168 -1.58 -10.33 -8.26
C SER A 168 -0.82 -9.69 -7.10
N ASP A 169 -1.33 -8.59 -6.53
CA ASP A 169 -0.74 -7.95 -5.36
C ASP A 169 -0.87 -8.85 -4.14
N LEU A 170 -2.04 -9.45 -3.94
CA LEU A 170 -2.28 -10.40 -2.86
C LEU A 170 -1.39 -11.65 -3.00
N MET A 171 -1.18 -12.12 -4.24
CA MET A 171 -0.21 -13.18 -4.54
C MET A 171 1.22 -12.79 -4.16
N HIS A 172 1.70 -11.60 -4.56
CA HIS A 172 3.02 -11.12 -4.18
C HIS A 172 3.14 -10.96 -2.65
N LEU A 173 2.07 -10.51 -1.99
CA LEU A 173 2.04 -10.38 -0.54
C LEU A 173 2.15 -11.74 0.15
N SER A 174 1.37 -12.74 -0.28
CA SER A 174 1.42 -14.11 0.25
C SER A 174 2.78 -14.78 0.05
N GLN A 175 3.53 -14.37 -0.98
CA GLN A 175 4.86 -14.88 -1.29
C GLN A 175 5.98 -14.12 -0.58
N CYS A 176 5.70 -12.92 -0.05
CA CYS A 176 6.69 -12.07 0.58
C CYS A 176 7.39 -12.79 1.75
N PRO A 177 8.74 -12.90 1.78
CA PRO A 177 9.44 -13.53 2.89
C PRO A 177 9.22 -12.83 4.24
N SER A 178 8.93 -11.53 4.22
CA SER A 178 8.79 -10.71 5.42
C SER A 178 7.53 -11.01 6.25
N ILE A 179 6.55 -11.74 5.74
CA ILE A 179 5.24 -11.87 6.42
C ILE A 179 5.15 -13.03 7.43
N SER A 180 6.16 -13.90 7.51
CA SER A 180 6.10 -15.09 8.39
C SER A 180 6.22 -14.80 9.89
N GLN A 181 6.46 -13.54 10.27
CA GLN A 181 6.56 -13.10 11.66
C GLN A 181 5.45 -12.11 12.03
N LEU A 182 4.42 -11.98 11.18
CA LEU A 182 3.30 -11.08 11.44
C LEU A 182 2.58 -11.50 12.72
N LYS A 183 2.39 -10.52 13.58
CA LYS A 183 1.52 -10.52 14.76
C LYS A 183 0.19 -9.89 14.40
N ASP A 184 0.20 -8.80 13.63
CA ASP A 184 -1.01 -8.08 13.25
C ASP A 184 -1.15 -8.05 11.72
N LEU A 185 -2.27 -8.55 11.22
CA LEU A 185 -2.65 -8.47 9.82
C LEU A 185 -4.02 -7.81 9.68
N GLY A 186 -4.06 -6.63 9.09
CA GLY A 186 -5.29 -5.91 8.75
C GLY A 186 -5.42 -5.75 7.24
N LEU A 187 -6.56 -6.17 6.69
CA LEU A 187 -6.96 -5.97 5.31
C LEU A 187 -8.30 -5.23 5.20
N ASN A 188 -8.70 -4.50 6.25
CA ASN A 188 -10.01 -3.88 6.36
C ASN A 188 -10.36 -3.04 5.11
N GLY A 189 -11.55 -3.26 4.55
CA GLY A 189 -12.07 -2.52 3.39
C GLY A 189 -11.35 -2.85 2.08
N VAL A 190 -10.51 -3.90 2.04
CA VAL A 190 -9.94 -4.43 0.80
C VAL A 190 -10.96 -5.37 0.14
N ASN A 191 -11.40 -5.05 -1.07
CA ASN A 191 -12.36 -5.90 -1.79
C ASN A 191 -11.72 -7.23 -2.24
N LEU A 192 -12.18 -8.34 -1.65
CA LEU A 192 -11.74 -9.70 -1.95
C LEU A 192 -12.80 -10.54 -2.69
N THR A 193 -14.00 -10.02 -2.96
CA THR A 193 -15.15 -10.80 -3.45
C THR A 193 -14.87 -11.60 -4.74
N SER A 194 -14.09 -11.05 -5.67
CA SER A 194 -13.78 -11.70 -6.95
C SER A 194 -12.39 -12.33 -7.02
N MET A 195 -11.68 -12.42 -5.89
CA MET A 195 -10.32 -12.96 -5.85
C MET A 195 -10.33 -14.43 -5.42
N SER A 196 -9.33 -15.19 -5.88
CA SER A 196 -9.06 -16.51 -5.31
C SER A 196 -8.83 -16.42 -3.80
N SER A 197 -9.34 -17.37 -3.02
CA SER A 197 -9.07 -17.45 -1.58
C SER A 197 -7.66 -17.96 -1.26
N ARG A 198 -7.01 -18.63 -2.22
CA ARG A 198 -5.70 -19.26 -2.05
C ARG A 198 -4.58 -18.31 -1.59
N PRO A 199 -4.42 -17.10 -2.13
CA PRO A 199 -3.35 -16.20 -1.71
C PRO A 199 -3.54 -15.72 -0.26
N LEU A 200 -4.78 -15.41 0.14
CA LEU A 200 -5.10 -15.04 1.53
C LEU A 200 -4.91 -16.24 2.47
N GLN A 201 -5.33 -17.44 2.07
CA GLN A 201 -5.10 -18.66 2.83
C GLN A 201 -3.60 -18.88 3.09
N VAL A 202 -2.76 -18.77 2.05
CA VAL A 202 -1.29 -18.91 2.18
C VAL A 202 -0.70 -17.82 3.06
N LEU A 203 -1.20 -16.58 2.96
CA LEU A 203 -0.75 -15.47 3.80
C LEU A 203 -0.98 -15.77 5.29
N ILE A 204 -2.20 -16.20 5.65
CA ILE A 204 -2.58 -16.56 7.02
C ILE A 204 -1.78 -17.79 7.49
N GLU A 205 -1.69 -18.83 6.66
CA GLU A 205 -0.97 -20.07 6.98
C GLU A 205 0.51 -19.78 7.33
N ARG A 206 1.16 -18.92 6.55
CA ARG A 206 2.56 -18.54 6.78
C ARG A 206 2.79 -17.70 8.04
N ALA A 207 1.79 -16.93 8.46
CA ALA A 207 1.83 -16.12 9.69
C ALA A 207 1.26 -16.87 10.91
N SER A 208 0.67 -18.06 10.72
CA SER A 208 -0.12 -18.76 11.75
C SER A 208 0.62 -18.99 13.07
N ALA A 209 1.94 -19.17 13.05
CA ALA A 209 2.73 -19.38 14.26
C ALA A 209 2.84 -18.13 15.15
N THR A 210 2.67 -16.92 14.61
CA THR A 210 2.91 -15.64 15.31
C THR A 210 1.70 -14.71 15.36
N LEU A 211 0.72 -14.92 14.48
CA LEU A 211 -0.43 -14.04 14.31
C LEU A 211 -1.28 -13.98 15.59
N GLN A 212 -1.49 -12.78 16.10
CA GLN A 212 -2.22 -12.42 17.31
C GLN A 212 -3.49 -11.63 16.99
N ASP A 213 -3.45 -10.80 15.96
CA ASP A 213 -4.57 -9.93 15.56
C ASP A 213 -4.81 -10.07 14.05
N LEU A 214 -6.04 -10.42 13.69
CA LEU A 214 -6.49 -10.54 12.30
C LEU A 214 -7.74 -9.70 12.08
N ASP A 215 -7.64 -8.73 11.19
CA ASP A 215 -8.75 -7.86 10.79
C ASP A 215 -9.01 -8.04 9.28
N LEU A 216 -10.18 -8.61 8.98
CA LEU A 216 -10.71 -8.81 7.64
C LEU A 216 -12.06 -8.10 7.47
N ASP A 217 -12.29 -7.02 8.20
CA ASP A 217 -13.55 -6.27 8.11
C ASP A 217 -13.79 -5.74 6.69
N GLU A 218 -15.06 -5.66 6.30
CA GLU A 218 -15.53 -5.05 5.05
C GLU A 218 -14.83 -5.57 3.76
N CYS A 219 -14.32 -6.80 3.79
CA CYS A 219 -13.57 -7.37 2.67
C CYS A 219 -14.47 -7.98 1.58
N GLY A 220 -15.78 -8.09 1.81
CA GLY A 220 -16.72 -8.74 0.90
C GLY A 220 -16.44 -10.24 0.70
N ILE A 221 -15.85 -10.91 1.68
CA ILE A 221 -15.54 -12.34 1.67
C ILE A 221 -16.85 -13.14 1.74
N MET A 222 -17.06 -14.05 0.80
CA MET A 222 -18.22 -14.95 0.78
C MET A 222 -17.94 -16.27 1.51
N ASP A 223 -19.02 -17.00 1.84
CA ASP A 223 -18.98 -18.31 2.51
C ASP A 223 -17.93 -19.29 1.98
N SER A 224 -17.85 -19.46 0.66
CA SER A 224 -16.92 -20.41 0.03
C SER A 224 -15.46 -19.98 0.18
N GLN A 225 -15.19 -18.68 0.07
CA GLN A 225 -13.86 -18.12 0.27
C GLN A 225 -13.46 -18.21 1.75
N PHE A 226 -14.36 -17.85 2.65
CA PHE A 226 -14.12 -17.93 4.10
C PHE A 226 -13.88 -19.36 4.56
N SER A 227 -14.70 -20.32 4.08
CA SER A 227 -14.54 -21.74 4.38
C SER A 227 -13.15 -22.27 3.98
N ALA A 228 -12.57 -21.75 2.90
CA ALA A 228 -11.22 -22.10 2.47
C ALA A 228 -10.11 -21.54 3.40
N LEU A 229 -10.40 -20.51 4.21
CA LEU A 229 -9.46 -19.95 5.19
C LEU A 229 -9.41 -20.75 6.49
N LEU A 230 -10.48 -21.50 6.81
CA LEU A 230 -10.62 -22.22 8.08
C LEU A 230 -9.43 -23.13 8.45
N PRO A 231 -8.84 -23.91 7.52
CA PRO A 231 -7.67 -24.74 7.85
C PRO A 231 -6.41 -23.93 8.21
N ALA A 232 -6.26 -22.73 7.63
CA ALA A 232 -5.15 -21.85 8.00
C ALA A 232 -5.39 -21.18 9.35
N LEU A 233 -6.64 -20.76 9.60
CA LEU A 233 -7.06 -20.15 10.87
C LEU A 233 -6.93 -21.12 12.06
N SER A 234 -7.26 -22.40 11.88
CA SER A 234 -7.11 -23.40 12.95
C SER A 234 -5.66 -23.63 13.40
N CYS A 235 -4.69 -23.22 12.59
CA CYS A 235 -3.26 -23.26 12.92
C CYS A 235 -2.79 -22.02 13.71
N CYS A 236 -3.60 -20.96 13.81
CA CYS A 236 -3.23 -19.69 14.43
C CYS A 236 -3.26 -19.75 15.98
N SER A 237 -2.39 -20.57 16.59
CA SER A 237 -2.37 -20.82 18.04
C SER A 237 -2.13 -19.59 18.92
N GLN A 238 -1.57 -18.52 18.34
CA GLN A 238 -1.30 -17.26 19.03
C GLN A 238 -2.44 -16.24 18.90
N LEU A 239 -3.46 -16.52 18.08
CA LEU A 239 -4.51 -15.56 17.76
C LEU A 239 -5.29 -15.19 19.01
N THR A 240 -5.41 -13.89 19.27
CA THR A 240 -6.12 -13.31 20.41
C THR A 240 -7.36 -12.55 19.96
N THR A 241 -7.25 -11.82 18.84
CA THR A 241 -8.35 -11.08 18.24
C THR A 241 -8.59 -11.52 16.80
N PHE A 242 -9.86 -11.57 16.42
CA PHE A 242 -10.26 -11.82 15.03
C PHE A 242 -11.53 -11.02 14.70
N SER A 243 -11.46 -10.18 13.69
CA SER A 243 -12.59 -9.42 13.17
C SER A 243 -12.79 -9.70 11.68
N PHE A 244 -14.04 -9.85 11.28
CA PHE A 244 -14.46 -10.00 9.88
C PHE A 244 -15.89 -9.50 9.68
N CYS A 245 -16.24 -8.41 10.38
CA CYS A 245 -17.51 -7.74 10.26
C CYS A 245 -17.72 -7.16 8.85
N GLY A 246 -18.98 -6.93 8.45
CA GLY A 246 -19.28 -6.41 7.10
C GLY A 246 -19.05 -7.41 5.95
N ASN A 247 -18.68 -8.66 6.24
CA ASN A 247 -18.61 -9.72 5.24
C ASN A 247 -19.95 -10.50 5.17
N PRO A 248 -20.43 -10.86 3.96
CA PRO A 248 -21.65 -11.64 3.78
C PRO A 248 -21.43 -13.11 4.14
N ILE A 249 -21.50 -13.43 5.44
CA ILE A 249 -21.24 -14.76 5.99
C ILE A 249 -22.52 -15.38 6.57
N SER A 250 -22.83 -16.62 6.19
CA SER A 250 -23.96 -17.38 6.73
C SER A 250 -23.69 -17.95 8.11
N MET A 251 -24.76 -18.28 8.83
CA MET A 251 -24.67 -18.96 10.12
C MET A 251 -23.92 -20.30 10.01
N ALA A 252 -24.12 -21.05 8.92
CA ALA A 252 -23.43 -22.33 8.70
C ALA A 252 -21.90 -22.18 8.67
N VAL A 253 -21.38 -21.09 8.11
CA VAL A 253 -19.94 -20.82 8.10
C VAL A 253 -19.45 -20.37 9.47
N LEU A 254 -20.25 -19.59 10.21
CA LEU A 254 -19.93 -19.23 11.60
C LEU A 254 -19.85 -20.46 12.50
N GLU A 255 -20.78 -21.41 12.37
CA GLU A 255 -20.73 -22.70 13.08
C GLU A 255 -19.45 -23.48 12.75
N SER A 256 -19.11 -23.56 11.47
CA SER A 256 -17.87 -24.19 11.02
C SER A 256 -16.63 -23.51 11.62
N LEU A 257 -16.61 -22.17 11.67
CA LEU A 257 -15.55 -21.40 12.30
C LEU A 257 -15.40 -21.75 13.80
N LEU A 258 -16.51 -21.87 14.54
CA LEU A 258 -16.46 -22.26 15.95
C LEU A 258 -15.79 -23.61 16.14
N HIS A 259 -16.14 -24.61 15.32
CA HIS A 259 -15.51 -25.93 15.37
C HIS A 259 -14.01 -25.89 15.05
N HIS A 260 -13.57 -25.04 14.11
CA HIS A 260 -12.16 -24.93 13.75
C HIS A 260 -11.34 -24.11 14.74
N THR A 261 -11.97 -23.22 15.51
CA THR A 261 -11.29 -22.33 16.45
C THR A 261 -11.33 -22.81 17.89
N VAL A 262 -12.07 -23.89 18.21
CA VAL A 262 -12.21 -24.42 19.58
C VAL A 262 -10.86 -24.59 20.28
N GLY A 263 -9.85 -25.12 19.59
CA GLY A 263 -8.50 -25.38 20.12
C GLY A 263 -7.61 -24.16 20.32
N LEU A 264 -8.00 -22.97 19.84
CA LEU A 264 -7.18 -21.75 19.89
C LEU A 264 -7.26 -21.07 21.26
N SER A 265 -6.70 -21.65 22.32
CA SER A 265 -6.92 -21.24 23.71
C SER A 265 -6.68 -19.76 24.04
N LYS A 266 -5.93 -19.02 23.23
CA LYS A 266 -5.67 -17.58 23.37
C LYS A 266 -6.72 -16.67 22.74
N LEU A 267 -7.55 -17.21 21.83
CA LEU A 267 -8.55 -16.45 21.10
C LEU A 267 -9.65 -16.01 22.07
N SER A 268 -9.72 -14.71 22.33
CA SER A 268 -10.55 -14.11 23.38
C SER A 268 -11.51 -13.06 22.85
N HIS A 269 -11.17 -12.39 21.75
CA HIS A 269 -11.98 -11.37 21.13
C HIS A 269 -12.31 -11.75 19.69
N VAL A 270 -13.55 -12.13 19.41
CA VAL A 270 -14.02 -12.37 18.05
C VAL A 270 -15.20 -11.47 17.76
N LEU A 271 -15.08 -10.67 16.70
CA LEU A 271 -16.16 -9.82 16.23
C LEU A 271 -16.81 -10.50 15.02
N TYR A 272 -18.03 -10.96 15.20
CA TYR A 272 -18.77 -11.71 14.19
C TYR A 272 -19.64 -10.76 13.36
N PRO A 273 -19.74 -10.94 12.03
CA PRO A 273 -20.77 -10.29 11.25
C PRO A 273 -22.15 -10.83 11.67
N ALA A 274 -23.18 -9.99 11.58
CA ALA A 274 -24.55 -10.49 11.63
C ALA A 274 -24.74 -11.54 10.51
N PRO A 275 -25.25 -12.75 10.80
CA PRO A 275 -25.39 -13.81 9.81
C PRO A 275 -26.30 -13.40 8.65
N LEU A 276 -26.05 -13.91 7.45
CA LEU A 276 -26.87 -13.62 6.26
C LEU A 276 -28.38 -13.88 6.48
N GLU A 277 -28.71 -14.91 7.25
CA GLU A 277 -30.07 -15.31 7.60
C GLU A 277 -30.81 -14.28 8.47
N SER A 278 -30.08 -13.33 9.07
CA SER A 278 -30.67 -12.25 9.86
C SER A 278 -31.14 -11.06 9.00
N TYR A 279 -30.80 -11.02 7.71
CA TYR A 279 -31.21 -9.95 6.81
C TYR A 279 -32.49 -10.27 6.04
N GLU A 280 -33.42 -9.32 5.99
CA GLU A 280 -34.70 -9.44 5.27
C GLU A 280 -34.55 -9.13 3.77
N ASP A 281 -33.60 -8.26 3.42
CA ASP A 281 -33.39 -7.78 2.07
C ASP A 281 -31.93 -7.47 1.75
N VAL A 282 -31.66 -7.30 0.45
CA VAL A 282 -30.33 -6.92 -0.06
C VAL A 282 -29.88 -5.51 0.32
N ARG A 283 -30.76 -4.69 0.93
CA ARG A 283 -30.41 -3.36 1.42
C ARG A 283 -29.85 -3.39 2.85
N GLY A 284 -29.77 -4.58 3.45
CA GLY A 284 -29.17 -4.76 4.76
C GLY A 284 -30.14 -4.53 5.92
N THR A 285 -31.46 -4.63 5.68
CA THR A 285 -32.47 -4.55 6.75
C THR A 285 -32.43 -5.79 7.64
N LEU A 286 -32.28 -5.63 8.95
CA LEU A 286 -32.20 -6.74 9.91
C LEU A 286 -33.56 -7.15 10.46
N HIS A 287 -33.83 -8.46 10.43
CA HIS A 287 -34.90 -9.08 11.19
C HIS A 287 -34.43 -9.34 12.64
N LEU A 288 -34.65 -8.37 13.53
CA LEU A 288 -34.16 -8.41 14.92
C LEU A 288 -34.54 -9.68 15.69
N GLY A 289 -35.74 -10.23 15.47
CA GLY A 289 -36.17 -11.47 16.09
C GLY A 289 -35.38 -12.71 15.63
N CYS A 290 -34.90 -12.71 14.38
CA CYS A 290 -34.11 -13.81 13.80
C CYS A 290 -32.68 -13.68 14.32
N LEU A 291 -32.13 -12.45 14.29
CA LEU A 291 -30.82 -12.14 14.85
C LEU A 291 -30.71 -12.56 16.33
N ALA A 292 -31.73 -12.28 17.15
CA ALA A 292 -31.75 -12.69 18.55
C ALA A 292 -31.77 -14.22 18.74
N GLN A 293 -32.48 -14.96 17.87
CA GLN A 293 -32.48 -16.42 17.88
C GLN A 293 -31.11 -16.98 17.50
N LEU A 294 -30.50 -16.48 16.42
CA LEU A 294 -29.17 -16.89 15.97
C LEU A 294 -28.10 -16.55 17.01
N HIS A 295 -28.22 -15.40 17.70
CA HIS A 295 -27.33 -15.01 18.79
C HIS A 295 -27.39 -16.01 19.95
N THR A 296 -28.61 -16.34 20.38
CA THR A 296 -28.83 -17.32 21.44
C THR A 296 -28.24 -18.68 21.07
N TRP A 297 -28.44 -19.11 19.83
CA TRP A 297 -27.89 -20.35 19.31
C TRP A 297 -26.35 -20.35 19.31
N MET A 298 -25.74 -19.30 18.77
CA MET A 298 -24.28 -19.17 18.71
C MET A 298 -23.64 -19.14 20.11
N LYS A 299 -24.28 -18.43 21.04
CA LYS A 299 -23.87 -18.37 22.44
C LYS A 299 -23.91 -19.75 23.10
N GLN A 300 -24.95 -20.55 22.83
CA GLN A 300 -25.05 -21.91 23.34
C GLN A 300 -23.91 -22.80 22.80
N MET A 301 -23.63 -22.75 21.50
CA MET A 301 -22.54 -23.55 20.90
C MET A 301 -21.16 -23.20 21.47
N LEU A 302 -20.91 -21.92 21.70
CA LEU A 302 -19.67 -21.43 22.33
C LEU A 302 -19.55 -21.92 23.77
N GLN A 303 -20.64 -21.92 24.53
CA GLN A 303 -20.67 -22.49 25.89
C GLN A 303 -20.38 -23.99 25.90
N GLU A 304 -21.02 -24.75 25.01
CA GLU A 304 -20.78 -26.20 24.86
C GLU A 304 -19.33 -26.51 24.45
N SER A 305 -18.70 -25.59 23.71
CA SER A 305 -17.29 -25.67 23.29
C SER A 305 -16.31 -25.19 24.36
N GLY A 306 -16.77 -24.86 25.58
CA GLY A 306 -15.91 -24.42 26.69
C GLY A 306 -15.41 -22.98 26.58
N ARG A 307 -16.04 -22.15 25.73
CA ARG A 307 -15.72 -20.73 25.51
C ARG A 307 -16.89 -19.85 25.92
N PRO A 308 -17.08 -19.53 27.21
CA PRO A 308 -18.21 -18.73 27.69
C PRO A 308 -18.05 -17.22 27.41
N GLY A 309 -17.45 -16.84 26.27
CA GLY A 309 -17.22 -15.44 25.89
C GLY A 309 -18.48 -14.68 25.50
N MET A 310 -18.38 -13.35 25.44
CA MET A 310 -19.43 -12.49 24.93
C MET A 310 -19.49 -12.61 23.40
N VAL A 311 -20.69 -12.80 22.84
CA VAL A 311 -20.91 -12.87 21.39
C VAL A 311 -21.53 -11.56 20.98
N TRP A 312 -20.85 -10.83 20.09
CA TRP A 312 -21.38 -9.61 19.50
C TRP A 312 -21.54 -9.83 18.01
N PHE A 313 -22.74 -9.58 17.50
CA PHE A 313 -22.94 -9.45 16.07
C PHE A 313 -22.83 -7.98 15.67
N SER A 314 -21.96 -7.71 14.72
CA SER A 314 -21.84 -6.41 14.07
C SER A 314 -22.75 -6.37 12.85
N ALA A 315 -23.73 -5.46 12.87
CA ALA A 315 -24.58 -5.16 11.72
C ALA A 315 -23.95 -4.09 10.84
N ASN A 316 -24.45 -3.93 9.62
CA ASN A 316 -24.01 -2.88 8.70
C ASN A 316 -23.92 -1.50 9.39
N PRO A 317 -22.90 -0.69 9.05
CA PRO A 317 -22.73 0.63 9.64
C PRO A 317 -23.96 1.49 9.38
N CYS A 318 -24.31 2.33 10.34
CA CYS A 318 -25.47 3.20 10.22
C CYS A 318 -25.28 4.14 9.02
N PRO A 319 -26.28 4.25 8.10
CA PRO A 319 -26.19 5.12 6.93
C PRO A 319 -26.17 6.61 7.27
N HIS A 320 -26.48 6.99 8.52
CA HIS A 320 -26.47 8.38 8.98
C HIS A 320 -25.19 8.77 9.71
N CYS A 321 -24.75 7.96 10.68
CA CYS A 321 -23.58 8.24 11.54
C CYS A 321 -22.29 7.55 11.06
N GLY A 322 -22.41 6.47 10.28
CA GLY A 322 -21.28 5.61 9.90
C GLY A 322 -20.86 4.63 10.99
N ASP A 323 -21.39 4.75 12.21
CA ASP A 323 -21.02 3.89 13.32
C ASP A 323 -21.60 2.47 13.17
N TRP A 324 -20.79 1.49 13.58
CA TRP A 324 -21.19 0.09 13.68
C TRP A 324 -22.18 -0.12 14.81
N THR A 325 -23.22 -0.91 14.54
CA THR A 325 -24.19 -1.31 15.55
C THR A 325 -23.86 -2.72 16.02
N PHE A 326 -23.59 -2.86 17.33
CA PHE A 326 -23.24 -4.14 17.93
C PHE A 326 -24.42 -4.70 18.74
N TYR A 327 -24.76 -5.95 18.46
CA TYR A 327 -25.84 -6.68 19.10
C TYR A 327 -25.28 -7.72 20.08
N ASP A 328 -25.39 -7.41 21.37
CA ASP A 328 -25.51 -8.36 22.49
C ASP A 328 -27.03 -8.45 22.83
N PRO A 329 -27.55 -9.35 23.69
CA PRO A 329 -29.00 -9.51 23.93
C PRO A 329 -29.77 -8.21 24.21
N GLU A 330 -29.06 -7.16 24.65
CA GLU A 330 -29.49 -5.77 24.59
C GLU A 330 -28.62 -5.02 23.56
N PRO A 331 -29.18 -4.56 22.43
CA PRO A 331 -28.39 -3.95 21.36
C PRO A 331 -27.82 -2.59 21.79
N ILE A 332 -26.54 -2.35 21.50
CA ILE A 332 -25.98 -0.99 21.54
C ILE A 332 -26.29 -0.35 20.20
N LEU A 333 -27.47 0.28 20.12
CA LEU A 333 -27.95 0.96 18.91
C LEU A 333 -27.16 2.26 18.65
N CYS A 334 -26.84 2.57 17.38
CA CYS A 334 -26.35 3.93 17.05
C CYS A 334 -27.39 4.95 17.58
N PRO A 335 -26.95 6.07 18.21
CA PRO A 335 -27.84 7.11 18.70
C PRO A 335 -28.88 7.60 17.67
N CYS A 336 -28.58 7.49 16.37
CA CYS A 336 -29.52 7.81 15.29
C CYS A 336 -30.79 6.94 15.26
N TYR A 337 -30.78 5.75 15.86
CA TYR A 337 -31.91 4.83 15.91
C TYR A 337 -32.67 4.87 17.24
N MET A 338 -32.21 5.66 18.22
CA MET A 338 -32.87 5.82 19.51
C MET A 338 -34.00 6.85 19.39
N PRO A 339 -35.23 6.56 19.86
CA PRO A 339 -36.31 7.54 19.88
C PRO A 339 -35.93 8.73 20.79
N VAL A 340 -36.14 9.95 20.28
CA VAL A 340 -35.86 11.23 20.98
C VAL A 340 -36.88 11.50 22.08
#